data_AF-A0A4W4F8L8-F1
#
_entry.id   AF-A0A4W4F8L8-F1
#
_cell.length_a   1.000
_cell.length_b   1.000
_cell.length_c   1.000
_cell.angle_alpha   90.00
_cell.angle_beta   90.00
_cell.angle_gamma   90.00
#
_symmetry.space_group_name_H-M   'P 1'
#
loop_
_entity.id
_entity.type
_entity.pdbx_description
1 polymer ?
#
loop_
_entity_poly.entity_id
_entity_poly.type
_entity_poly.pdbx_seq_one_letter_code
_entity_poly.pdbx_strand_id
1 'polypeptide(L)'
;MGPTKDYLHQEFVYENVMYSVQRGFPWSAVAQIASMTKELLHDLKGLEKSEVISLIQRHLVQCQLPLPHAQQKALHDFIMETCVCHHRLYQAFLNGEINLKHTHSHLEICAPPCPLPLCEGTDVATMEKQQVLRELKAADAEKMSEIHRLKEQAKEQLTAELQASLGKKVHLHAFLQAQGDAVKDILMQEIKAIQELLDLKLRQSSLLGPVHSSNVLWFFKKLSTSNSSKPN
;
A
#
# COMPACT_ATOMS: atom_id res chain seq x y z
N MET A 1 47.37 -3.37 15.18
CA MET A 1 47.36 -4.19 13.96
C MET A 1 47.33 -5.65 14.39
N GLY A 2 46.33 -6.43 14.02
CA GLY A 2 46.07 -7.78 14.58
C GLY A 2 44.78 -7.71 15.38
N PRO A 3 43.65 -8.20 14.82
CA PRO A 3 43.36 -9.63 14.60
C PRO A 3 42.67 -9.96 13.25
N THR A 4 42.55 -8.99 12.34
CA THR A 4 41.73 -9.12 11.14
C THR A 4 42.32 -10.08 10.12
N LYS A 5 43.65 -10.11 9.95
CA LYS A 5 44.30 -10.94 8.92
C LYS A 5 44.04 -12.43 9.12
N ASP A 6 44.19 -12.90 10.35
CA ASP A 6 43.97 -14.29 10.70
C ASP A 6 42.50 -14.71 10.49
N TYR A 7 41.55 -13.78 10.71
CA TYR A 7 40.14 -14.00 10.44
C TYR A 7 39.85 -14.23 8.95
N LEU A 8 40.40 -13.40 8.05
CA LEU A 8 40.20 -13.60 6.61
C LEU A 8 40.83 -14.91 6.12
N HIS A 9 42.02 -15.24 6.61
CA HIS A 9 42.65 -16.52 6.27
C HIS A 9 41.80 -17.71 6.70
N GLN A 10 41.22 -17.66 7.90
CA GLN A 10 40.32 -18.69 8.40
C GLN A 10 39.01 -18.76 7.59
N GLU A 11 38.40 -17.61 7.29
CA GLU A 11 37.16 -17.53 6.51
C GLU A 11 37.37 -18.05 5.08
N PHE A 12 38.49 -17.68 4.44
CA PHE A 12 38.82 -18.16 3.09
C PHE A 12 38.95 -19.69 3.04
N VAL A 13 39.71 -20.28 3.97
CA VAL A 13 39.86 -21.74 4.05
C VAL A 13 38.52 -22.40 4.38
N TYR A 14 37.76 -21.82 5.32
CA TYR A 14 36.45 -22.32 5.72
C TYR A 14 35.48 -22.39 4.55
N GLU A 15 35.33 -21.32 3.76
CA GLU A 15 34.41 -21.29 2.62
C GLU A 15 34.76 -22.35 1.57
N ASN A 16 36.05 -22.54 1.27
CA ASN A 16 36.49 -23.57 0.34
C ASN A 16 36.26 -25.00 0.87
N VAL A 17 36.46 -25.22 2.16
CA VAL A 17 36.17 -26.50 2.82
C VAL A 17 34.66 -26.76 2.84
N MET A 18 33.86 -25.77 3.19
CA MET A 18 32.40 -25.89 3.24
C MET A 18 31.81 -26.15 1.86
N TYR A 19 32.29 -25.47 0.83
CA TYR A 19 31.92 -25.76 -0.55
C TYR A 19 32.17 -27.23 -0.90
N SER A 20 33.36 -27.74 -0.54
CA SER A 20 33.76 -29.13 -0.82
C SER A 20 32.89 -30.15 -0.08
N VAL A 21 32.58 -29.87 1.20
CA VAL A 21 31.71 -30.72 2.03
C VAL A 21 30.28 -30.73 1.48
N GLN A 22 29.72 -29.57 1.13
CA GLN A 22 28.37 -29.46 0.58
C GLN A 22 28.21 -30.16 -0.77
N ARG A 23 29.29 -30.26 -1.55
CA ARG A 23 29.33 -31.00 -2.82
C ARG A 23 29.61 -32.50 -2.65
N GLY A 24 29.77 -32.98 -1.41
CA GLY A 24 29.97 -34.39 -1.10
C GLY A 24 31.36 -34.93 -1.42
N PHE A 25 32.40 -34.09 -1.34
CA PHE A 25 33.77 -34.53 -1.61
C PHE A 25 34.28 -35.46 -0.48
N PRO A 26 35.10 -36.47 -0.79
CA PRO A 26 35.71 -37.33 0.21
C PRO A 26 36.63 -36.53 1.15
N TRP A 27 36.68 -36.90 2.43
CA TRP A 27 37.47 -36.21 3.46
C TRP A 27 38.96 -36.10 3.12
N SER A 28 39.53 -37.06 2.41
CA SER A 28 40.91 -37.00 1.92
C SER A 28 41.13 -35.83 0.95
N ALA A 29 40.19 -35.59 0.04
CA ALA A 29 40.23 -34.45 -0.86
C ALA A 29 39.94 -33.13 -0.13
N VAL A 30 38.99 -33.11 0.80
CA VAL A 30 38.69 -31.92 1.62
C VAL A 30 39.92 -31.47 2.41
N ALA A 31 40.68 -32.40 3.00
CA ALA A 31 41.92 -32.09 3.70
C ALA A 31 43.00 -31.50 2.76
N GLN A 32 43.13 -32.02 1.54
CA GLN A 32 44.04 -31.48 0.53
C GLN A 32 43.62 -30.06 0.09
N ILE A 33 42.32 -29.83 -0.10
CA ILE A 33 41.78 -28.50 -0.46
C ILE A 33 42.04 -27.49 0.66
N ALA A 34 41.87 -27.89 1.93
CA ALA A 34 42.19 -27.03 3.07
C ALA A 34 43.67 -26.63 3.10
N SER A 35 44.58 -27.58 2.85
CA SER A 35 46.02 -27.30 2.77
C SER A 35 46.35 -26.38 1.60
N MET A 36 45.82 -26.68 0.42
CA MET A 36 46.03 -25.90 -0.80
C MET A 36 45.55 -24.45 -0.63
N THR A 37 44.33 -24.26 -0.12
CA THR A 37 43.72 -22.93 0.00
C THR A 37 44.40 -22.08 1.06
N LYS A 38 44.94 -22.71 2.11
CA LYS A 38 45.79 -22.04 3.10
C LYS A 38 47.06 -21.45 2.46
N GLU A 39 47.69 -22.20 1.57
CA GLU A 39 48.89 -21.76 0.84
C GLU A 39 48.55 -20.74 -0.26
N LEU A 40 47.47 -20.98 -1.00
CA LEU A 40 47.00 -20.13 -2.10
C LEU A 40 46.83 -18.67 -1.65
N LEU A 41 46.18 -18.43 -0.51
CA LEU A 41 45.91 -17.05 -0.06
C LEU A 41 47.20 -16.28 0.32
N HIS A 42 48.21 -16.99 0.81
CA HIS A 42 49.52 -16.40 1.06
C HIS A 42 50.19 -15.99 -0.25
N ASP A 43 50.15 -16.88 -1.25
CA ASP A 43 50.79 -16.68 -2.55
C ASP A 43 50.08 -15.64 -3.42
N LEU A 44 48.81 -15.32 -3.12
CA LEU A 44 48.08 -14.27 -3.81
C LEU A 44 48.67 -12.87 -3.58
N LYS A 45 49.40 -12.65 -2.48
CA LYS A 45 49.85 -11.32 -2.07
C LYS A 45 50.78 -10.67 -3.10
N GLY A 46 50.41 -9.50 -3.61
CA GLY A 46 51.23 -8.69 -4.51
C GLY A 46 51.21 -9.11 -5.98
N LEU A 47 50.39 -10.11 -6.34
CA LEU A 47 50.22 -10.54 -7.73
C LEU A 47 49.20 -9.67 -8.48
N GLU A 48 49.38 -9.54 -9.79
CA GLU A 48 48.38 -8.98 -10.68
C GLU A 48 47.27 -10.00 -11.02
N LYS A 49 46.10 -9.51 -11.45
CA LYS A 49 44.93 -10.35 -11.75
C LYS A 49 45.22 -11.45 -12.79
N SER A 50 46.07 -11.17 -13.78
CA SER A 50 46.51 -12.13 -14.81
C SER A 50 47.34 -13.28 -14.23
N GLU A 51 48.15 -12.99 -13.22
CA GLU A 51 49.06 -13.95 -12.57
C GLU A 51 48.32 -14.85 -11.57
N VAL A 52 47.23 -14.34 -10.97
CA VAL A 52 46.36 -15.11 -10.08
C VAL A 52 45.75 -16.34 -10.75
N ILE A 53 45.35 -16.21 -12.02
CA ILE A 53 44.78 -17.32 -12.78
C ILE A 53 45.81 -18.45 -12.91
N SER A 54 47.02 -18.10 -13.31
CA SER A 54 48.14 -19.04 -13.44
C SER A 54 48.54 -19.67 -12.11
N LEU A 55 48.44 -18.92 -11.01
CA LEU A 55 48.68 -19.42 -9.65
C LEU A 55 47.66 -20.48 -9.23
N ILE A 56 46.37 -20.20 -9.42
CA ILE A 56 45.28 -21.12 -9.06
C ILE A 56 45.41 -22.43 -9.86
N GLN A 57 45.65 -22.33 -11.16
CA GLN A 57 45.86 -23.50 -12.02
C GLN A 57 47.03 -24.36 -11.57
N ARG A 58 48.15 -23.72 -11.16
CA ARG A 58 49.33 -24.43 -10.66
C ARG A 58 49.05 -25.20 -9.37
N HIS A 59 48.41 -24.55 -8.41
CA HIS A 59 48.02 -25.17 -7.13
C HIS A 59 47.08 -26.37 -7.34
N LEU A 60 46.09 -26.22 -8.23
CA LEU A 60 45.17 -27.31 -8.55
C LEU A 60 45.84 -28.52 -9.23
N VAL A 61 46.83 -28.28 -10.10
CA VAL A 61 47.62 -29.35 -10.72
C VAL A 61 48.54 -30.03 -9.70
N GLN A 62 49.13 -29.26 -8.77
CA GLN A 62 50.04 -29.78 -7.74
C GLN A 62 49.33 -30.64 -6.70
N CYS A 63 48.09 -30.30 -6.34
CA CYS A 63 47.36 -31.05 -5.30
C CYS A 63 46.86 -32.43 -5.73
N GLN A 64 46.89 -32.77 -7.03
CA GLN A 64 46.51 -34.09 -7.57
C GLN A 64 45.29 -34.71 -6.85
N LEU A 65 44.19 -33.96 -6.82
CA LEU A 65 43.00 -34.31 -6.07
C LEU A 65 42.40 -35.65 -6.56
N PRO A 66 42.11 -36.62 -5.67
CA PRO A 66 41.48 -37.88 -6.02
C PRO A 66 39.97 -37.70 -6.24
N LEU A 67 39.62 -36.84 -7.20
CA LEU A 67 38.25 -36.43 -7.52
C LEU A 67 37.94 -36.71 -9.00
N PRO A 68 36.70 -37.07 -9.34
CA PRO A 68 36.23 -37.10 -10.73
C PRO A 68 36.42 -35.76 -11.42
N HIS A 69 36.68 -35.78 -12.74
CA HIS A 69 36.94 -34.58 -13.54
C HIS A 69 35.85 -33.50 -13.40
N ALA A 70 34.58 -33.89 -13.32
CA ALA A 70 33.47 -32.96 -13.14
C ALA A 70 33.54 -32.18 -11.81
N GLN A 71 33.97 -32.84 -10.72
CA GLN A 71 34.14 -32.22 -9.40
C GLN A 71 35.38 -31.33 -9.35
N GLN A 72 36.48 -31.74 -9.99
CA GLN A 72 37.68 -30.92 -10.13
C GLN A 72 37.38 -29.63 -10.90
N LYS A 73 36.60 -29.71 -11.99
CA LYS A 73 36.17 -28.53 -12.76
C LYS A 73 35.30 -27.60 -11.91
N ALA A 74 34.32 -28.14 -11.18
CA ALA A 74 33.45 -27.33 -10.33
C ALA A 74 34.24 -26.59 -9.23
N LEU A 75 35.24 -27.25 -8.63
CA LEU A 75 36.14 -26.63 -7.66
C LEU A 75 37.02 -25.55 -8.30
N HIS A 76 37.58 -25.82 -9.48
CA HIS A 76 38.34 -24.83 -10.24
C HIS A 76 37.50 -23.59 -10.52
N ASP A 77 36.28 -23.75 -11.03
CA ASP A 77 35.39 -22.65 -11.39
C ASP A 77 35.00 -21.83 -10.15
N PHE A 78 34.72 -22.50 -9.02
CA PHE A 78 34.46 -21.84 -7.74
C PHE A 78 35.65 -20.99 -7.26
N ILE A 79 36.85 -21.58 -7.18
CA ILE A 79 38.06 -20.87 -6.70
C ILE A 79 38.39 -19.70 -7.64
N MET A 80 38.25 -19.90 -8.95
CA MET A 80 38.45 -18.86 -9.94
C MET A 80 37.47 -17.71 -9.76
N GLU A 81 36.17 -18.00 -9.62
CA GLU A 81 35.15 -16.98 -9.40
C GLU A 81 35.42 -16.21 -8.09
N THR A 82 35.72 -16.91 -6.99
CA THR A 82 35.99 -16.27 -5.70
C THR A 82 37.26 -15.42 -5.74
N CYS A 83 38.39 -15.96 -6.19
CA CYS A 83 39.68 -15.26 -6.14
C CYS A 83 39.81 -14.17 -7.21
N VAL A 84 39.27 -14.37 -8.42
CA VAL A 84 39.42 -13.41 -9.53
C VAL A 84 38.43 -12.26 -9.41
N CYS A 85 37.18 -12.51 -8.98
CA CYS A 85 36.18 -11.45 -8.79
C CYS A 85 36.54 -10.58 -7.59
N HIS A 86 37.01 -11.18 -6.49
CA HIS A 86 37.38 -10.45 -5.28
C HIS A 86 38.87 -10.12 -5.20
N HIS A 87 39.62 -10.24 -6.30
CA HIS A 87 41.07 -10.00 -6.35
C HIS A 87 41.50 -8.68 -5.70
N ARG A 88 40.83 -7.58 -6.05
CA ARG A 88 41.16 -6.24 -5.50
C ARG A 88 40.97 -6.17 -3.98
N LEU A 89 39.96 -6.87 -3.46
CA LEU A 89 39.68 -6.93 -2.03
C LEU A 89 40.77 -7.72 -1.30
N TYR A 90 41.15 -8.88 -1.83
CA TYR A 90 42.26 -9.67 -1.29
C TYR A 90 43.58 -8.89 -1.34
N GLN A 91 43.89 -8.20 -2.44
CA GLN A 91 45.11 -7.37 -2.53
C GLN A 91 45.12 -6.22 -1.51
N ALA A 92 44.02 -5.46 -1.42
CA ALA A 92 43.92 -4.35 -0.47
C ALA A 92 44.14 -4.81 0.98
N PHE A 93 43.63 -6.00 1.30
CA PHE A 93 43.73 -6.57 2.63
C PHE A 93 45.11 -7.20 2.92
N LEU A 94 45.64 -7.99 1.98
CA LEU A 94 46.92 -8.70 2.13
C LEU A 94 48.11 -7.74 2.13
N ASN A 95 48.09 -6.74 1.24
CA ASN A 95 49.15 -5.74 1.12
C ASN A 95 49.12 -4.70 2.26
N GLY A 96 48.03 -4.66 3.06
CA GLY A 96 47.88 -3.69 4.15
C GLY A 96 47.74 -2.24 3.68
N GLU A 97 47.77 -2.00 2.37
CA GLU A 97 47.46 -0.74 1.75
C GLU A 97 45.95 -0.66 1.54
N ILE A 98 45.24 -0.31 2.61
CA ILE A 98 43.91 0.25 2.48
C ILE A 98 44.09 1.72 2.05
N ASN A 99 44.62 1.93 0.83
CA ASN A 99 44.47 3.19 0.09
C ASN A 99 43.02 3.31 -0.44
N LEU A 100 42.05 2.69 0.22
CA LEU A 100 40.66 3.08 0.09
C LEU A 100 40.61 4.46 0.70
N LYS A 101 40.65 5.50 -0.15
CA LYS A 101 40.19 6.83 0.22
C LYS A 101 38.81 6.59 0.82
N HIS A 102 38.73 6.60 2.15
CA HIS A 102 37.50 6.34 2.86
C HIS A 102 36.61 7.53 2.52
N THR A 103 35.80 7.38 1.46
CA THR A 103 34.79 8.37 1.11
C THR A 103 33.75 8.25 2.21
N HIS A 104 33.94 9.00 3.30
CA HIS A 104 32.94 9.18 4.33
C HIS A 104 31.80 9.96 3.70
N SER A 105 30.92 9.26 2.99
CA SER A 105 29.64 9.78 2.56
C SER A 105 28.73 9.71 3.79
N HIS A 106 28.53 10.87 4.44
CA HIS A 106 27.47 11.01 5.43
C HIS A 106 26.14 10.94 4.70
N LEU A 107 25.52 9.76 4.70
CA LEU A 107 24.19 9.57 4.16
C LEU A 107 23.20 9.76 5.31
N GLU A 108 22.51 10.91 5.30
CA GLU A 108 21.36 11.12 6.17
C GLU A 108 20.21 10.24 5.66
N ILE A 109 20.00 9.10 6.31
CA ILE A 109 18.85 8.24 6.04
C ILE A 109 17.68 8.84 6.81
N CYS A 110 16.78 9.54 6.11
CA CYS A 110 15.52 9.96 6.69
C CYS A 110 14.68 8.71 6.98
N ALA A 111 14.54 8.35 8.26
CA ALA A 111 13.60 7.31 8.66
C ALA A 111 12.17 7.81 8.37
N PRO A 112 11.26 6.93 7.89
CA PRO A 112 9.86 7.27 7.80
C PRO A 112 9.34 7.68 9.19
N PRO A 113 8.36 8.62 9.26
CA PRO A 113 7.78 9.01 10.54
C PRO A 113 7.24 7.77 11.25
N CYS A 114 7.46 7.69 12.56
CA CYS A 114 6.94 6.58 13.36
C CYS A 114 5.42 6.53 13.21
N PRO A 115 4.84 5.35 12.92
CA PRO A 115 3.39 5.21 12.87
C PRO A 115 2.79 5.55 14.24
N LEU A 116 1.59 6.14 14.22
CA LEU A 116 0.86 6.44 15.44
C LEU A 116 0.53 5.15 16.21
N PRO A 117 0.42 5.22 17.54
CA PRO A 117 -0.02 4.11 18.37
C PRO A 117 -1.37 3.52 17.90
N LEU A 118 -1.51 2.20 17.98
CA LEU A 118 -2.75 1.52 17.57
C LEU A 118 -3.98 1.96 18.38
N CYS A 119 -3.79 2.46 19.61
CA CYS A 119 -4.88 3.02 20.42
C CYS A 119 -5.51 4.29 19.83
N GLU A 120 -4.82 4.97 18.91
CA GLU A 120 -5.37 6.09 18.13
C GLU A 120 -6.10 5.62 16.87
N GLY A 121 -6.02 4.32 16.54
CA GLY A 121 -6.74 3.71 15.45
C GLY A 121 -8.24 3.66 15.70
N THR A 122 -9.01 3.82 14.63
CA THR A 122 -10.46 3.54 14.66
C THR A 122 -10.69 2.08 14.30
N ASP A 123 -11.52 1.39 15.09
CA ASP A 123 -11.95 0.03 14.78
C ASP A 123 -12.64 -0.05 13.40
N VAL A 124 -12.38 -1.12 12.65
CA VAL A 124 -12.85 -1.28 11.27
C VAL A 124 -14.37 -1.23 11.20
N ALA A 125 -15.08 -1.91 12.09
CA ALA A 125 -16.54 -1.90 12.10
C ALA A 125 -17.10 -0.51 12.45
N THR A 126 -16.40 0.22 13.32
CA THR A 126 -16.75 1.62 13.63
C THR A 126 -16.56 2.53 12.41
N MET A 127 -15.46 2.37 11.69
CA MET A 127 -15.16 3.14 10.48
C MET A 127 -16.18 2.87 9.36
N GLU A 128 -16.50 1.59 9.11
CA GLU A 128 -17.52 1.18 8.14
C GLU A 128 -18.89 1.77 8.48
N LYS A 129 -19.30 1.68 9.75
CA LYS A 129 -20.54 2.29 10.24
C LYS A 129 -20.56 3.81 10.03
N GLN A 130 -19.45 4.50 10.29
CA GLN A 130 -19.33 5.95 10.06
C GLN A 130 -19.38 6.30 8.57
N GLN A 131 -18.83 5.47 7.69
CA GLN A 131 -18.92 5.64 6.24
C GLN A 131 -20.36 5.54 5.76
N VAL A 132 -21.07 4.45 6.13
CA VAL A 132 -22.48 4.25 5.79
C VAL A 132 -23.35 5.40 6.33
N LEU A 133 -23.10 5.86 7.56
CA LEU A 133 -23.83 7.00 8.12
C LEU A 133 -23.57 8.32 7.37
N ARG A 134 -22.37 8.53 6.82
CA ARG A 134 -22.06 9.71 5.99
C ARG A 134 -22.82 9.68 4.68
N GLU A 135 -22.85 8.52 4.01
CA GLU A 135 -23.59 8.32 2.76
C GLU A 135 -25.10 8.51 2.95
N LEU A 136 -25.66 7.92 4.02
CA LEU A 136 -27.09 8.11 4.34
C LEU A 136 -27.42 9.57 4.64
N LYS A 137 -26.55 10.31 5.35
CA LYS A 137 -26.76 11.74 5.61
C LYS A 137 -26.69 12.58 4.33
N ALA A 138 -25.81 12.24 3.39
CA ALA A 138 -25.74 12.91 2.10
C ALA A 138 -27.02 12.68 1.28
N ALA A 139 -27.49 11.42 1.21
CA ALA A 139 -28.74 11.08 0.54
C ALA A 139 -29.98 11.74 1.20
N ASP A 140 -30.02 11.82 2.54
CA ASP A 140 -31.07 12.53 3.29
C ASP A 140 -31.09 14.02 2.92
N ALA A 141 -29.93 14.67 2.85
CA ALA A 141 -29.82 16.08 2.47
C ALA A 141 -30.24 16.32 1.01
N GLU A 142 -29.85 15.43 0.09
CA GLU A 142 -30.26 15.49 -1.31
C GLU A 142 -31.79 15.36 -1.46
N LYS A 143 -32.40 14.38 -0.79
CA LYS A 143 -33.86 14.17 -0.82
C LYS A 143 -34.63 15.34 -0.20
N MET A 144 -34.13 15.91 0.89
CA MET A 144 -34.69 17.13 1.47
C MET A 144 -34.65 18.31 0.50
N SER A 145 -33.55 18.48 -0.25
CA SER A 145 -33.45 19.53 -1.27
C SER A 145 -34.41 19.29 -2.42
N GLU A 146 -34.59 18.04 -2.84
CA GLU A 146 -35.52 17.69 -3.92
C GLU A 146 -36.97 17.99 -3.52
N ILE A 147 -37.37 17.62 -2.31
CA ILE A 147 -38.70 17.96 -1.77
C ILE A 147 -38.90 19.48 -1.74
N HIS A 148 -37.89 20.24 -1.30
CA HIS A 148 -37.96 21.69 -1.30
C HIS A 148 -38.13 22.25 -2.73
N ARG A 149 -37.39 21.71 -3.70
CA ARG A 149 -37.48 22.10 -5.12
C ARG A 149 -38.88 21.82 -5.68
N LEU A 150 -39.43 20.64 -5.42
CA LEU A 150 -40.78 20.25 -5.86
C LEU A 150 -41.85 21.17 -5.27
N LYS A 151 -41.71 21.57 -4.00
CA LYS A 151 -42.61 22.52 -3.34
C LYS A 151 -42.58 23.92 -3.97
N GLU A 152 -41.38 24.45 -4.21
CA GLU A 152 -41.27 25.77 -4.86
C GLU A 152 -41.77 25.70 -6.31
N GLN A 153 -41.49 24.62 -7.05
CA GLN A 153 -42.05 24.41 -8.39
C GLN A 153 -43.58 24.39 -8.39
N ALA A 154 -44.21 23.68 -7.45
CA ALA A 154 -45.67 23.66 -7.32
C ALA A 154 -46.24 25.06 -7.06
N LYS A 155 -45.58 25.83 -6.18
CA LYS A 155 -45.96 27.20 -5.83
C LYS A 155 -45.77 28.19 -6.98
N GLU A 156 -44.69 28.07 -7.74
CA GLU A 156 -44.43 28.88 -8.93
C GLU A 156 -45.46 28.60 -10.03
N GLN A 157 -45.81 27.33 -10.26
CA GLN A 157 -46.86 26.98 -11.22
C GLN A 157 -48.20 27.57 -10.82
N LEU A 158 -48.62 27.39 -9.55
CA LEU A 158 -49.86 27.98 -9.03
C LEU A 158 -49.89 29.52 -9.16
N THR A 159 -48.78 30.20 -8.89
CA THR A 159 -48.72 31.67 -8.97
C THR A 159 -48.66 32.19 -10.41
N ALA A 160 -47.88 31.57 -11.29
CA ALA A 160 -47.84 31.89 -12.71
C ALA A 160 -49.21 31.68 -13.39
N GLU A 161 -49.94 30.65 -12.99
CA GLU A 161 -51.27 30.32 -13.50
C GLU A 161 -52.35 31.31 -13.01
N LEU A 162 -52.30 31.73 -11.74
CA LEU A 162 -53.16 32.81 -11.24
C LEU A 162 -52.96 34.11 -12.03
N GLN A 163 -51.72 34.43 -12.42
CA GLN A 163 -51.42 35.60 -13.26
C GLN A 163 -51.86 35.41 -14.71
N ALA A 164 -51.69 34.22 -15.28
CA ALA A 164 -52.06 33.92 -16.68
C ALA A 164 -53.59 33.83 -16.91
N SER A 165 -54.34 33.41 -15.89
CA SER A 165 -55.80 33.30 -15.93
C SER A 165 -56.52 34.66 -15.85
N LEU A 166 -55.84 35.71 -15.36
CA LEU A 166 -56.39 37.05 -15.13
C LEU A 166 -56.74 37.84 -16.42
N GLY A 167 -56.66 37.22 -17.61
CA GLY A 167 -56.88 37.92 -18.88
C GLY A 167 -57.40 37.10 -20.06
N LYS A 168 -57.79 35.81 -19.90
CA LYS A 168 -58.20 34.97 -21.04
C LYS A 168 -59.51 34.21 -20.79
N LYS A 169 -60.48 34.36 -21.70
CA LYS A 169 -61.63 33.44 -21.87
C LYS A 169 -61.14 32.14 -22.53
N VAL A 170 -60.54 31.24 -21.74
CA VAL A 170 -60.11 29.91 -22.19
C VAL A 170 -61.25 28.91 -21.96
N HIS A 171 -61.28 27.80 -22.72
CA HIS A 171 -62.07 26.61 -22.38
C HIS A 171 -61.64 26.08 -21.00
N LEU A 172 -62.30 26.60 -19.95
CA LEU A 172 -62.00 26.37 -18.53
C LEU A 172 -61.78 24.90 -18.20
N HIS A 173 -62.57 24.00 -18.77
CA HIS A 173 -62.50 22.58 -18.45
C HIS A 173 -61.17 21.92 -18.86
N ALA A 174 -60.70 22.13 -20.10
CA ALA A 174 -59.46 21.52 -20.57
C ALA A 174 -58.22 22.10 -19.86
N PHE A 175 -58.27 23.39 -19.52
CA PHE A 175 -57.22 24.06 -18.74
C PHE A 175 -57.17 23.54 -17.30
N LEU A 176 -58.32 23.48 -16.61
CA LEU A 176 -58.42 22.96 -15.24
C LEU A 176 -58.01 21.49 -15.15
N GLN A 177 -58.32 20.70 -16.18
CA GLN A 177 -57.95 19.29 -16.23
C GLN A 177 -56.43 19.11 -16.40
N ALA A 178 -55.82 19.81 -17.38
CA ALA A 178 -54.36 19.77 -17.57
C ALA A 178 -53.60 20.30 -16.33
N GLN A 179 -54.15 21.30 -15.65
CA GLN A 179 -53.61 21.83 -14.39
C GLN A 179 -53.74 20.83 -13.24
N GLY A 180 -54.91 20.21 -13.09
CA GLY A 180 -55.14 19.18 -12.09
C GLY A 180 -54.19 18.00 -12.26
N ASP A 181 -53.94 17.60 -13.51
CA ASP A 181 -52.97 16.55 -13.84
C ASP A 181 -51.53 16.97 -13.50
N ALA A 182 -51.11 18.19 -13.85
CA ALA A 182 -49.76 18.70 -13.54
C ALA A 182 -49.50 18.81 -12.01
N VAL A 183 -50.46 19.35 -11.25
CA VAL A 183 -50.36 19.44 -9.78
C VAL A 183 -50.35 18.05 -9.15
N LYS A 184 -51.20 17.15 -9.63
CA LYS A 184 -51.24 15.75 -9.19
C LYS A 184 -49.90 15.05 -9.42
N ASP A 185 -49.27 15.26 -10.57
CA ASP A 185 -47.97 14.67 -10.89
C ASP A 185 -46.87 15.17 -9.94
N ILE A 186 -46.86 16.48 -9.62
CA ILE A 186 -45.89 17.03 -8.66
C ILE A 186 -46.13 16.49 -7.25
N LEU A 187 -47.39 16.42 -6.79
CA LEU A 187 -47.71 15.84 -5.49
C LEU A 187 -47.32 14.37 -5.41
N MET A 188 -47.51 13.61 -6.48
CA MET A 188 -47.10 12.21 -6.55
C MET A 188 -45.57 12.06 -6.47
N GLN A 189 -44.81 12.95 -7.12
CA GLN A 189 -43.36 13.01 -6.98
C GLN A 189 -42.92 13.39 -5.55
N GLU A 190 -43.62 14.34 -4.92
CA GLU A 190 -43.33 14.75 -3.54
C GLU A 190 -43.58 13.59 -2.55
N ILE A 191 -44.72 12.91 -2.66
CA ILE A 191 -45.05 11.75 -1.81
C ILE A 191 -43.96 10.67 -1.95
N LYS A 192 -43.55 10.37 -3.18
CA LYS A 192 -42.48 9.39 -3.43
C LYS A 192 -41.16 9.83 -2.78
N ALA A 193 -40.78 11.09 -2.94
CA ALA A 193 -39.55 11.62 -2.34
C ALA A 193 -39.59 11.61 -0.80
N ILE A 194 -40.75 11.90 -0.19
CA ILE A 194 -40.96 11.82 1.26
C ILE A 194 -40.86 10.37 1.76
N GLN A 195 -41.42 9.42 1.01
CA GLN A 195 -41.34 8.01 1.37
C GLN A 195 -39.89 7.50 1.33
N GLU A 196 -39.14 7.82 0.28
CA GLU A 196 -37.72 7.50 0.19
C GLU A 196 -36.91 8.15 1.32
N LEU A 197 -37.25 9.39 1.70
CA LEU A 197 -36.63 10.08 2.83
C LEU A 197 -36.91 9.36 4.16
N LEU A 198 -38.14 8.91 4.38
CA LEU A 198 -38.52 8.16 5.58
C LEU A 198 -37.69 6.87 5.68
N ASP A 199 -37.55 6.14 4.57
CA ASP A 199 -36.75 4.91 4.50
C ASP A 199 -35.27 5.17 4.83
N LEU A 200 -34.71 6.28 4.33
CA LEU A 200 -33.34 6.69 4.66
C LEU A 200 -33.18 6.99 6.16
N LYS A 201 -34.14 7.69 6.78
CA LYS A 201 -34.11 7.98 8.22
C LYS A 201 -34.26 6.71 9.08
N LEU A 202 -35.08 5.76 8.67
CA LEU A 202 -35.22 4.46 9.35
C LEU A 202 -33.93 3.64 9.29
N ARG A 203 -33.22 3.65 8.15
CA ARG A 203 -31.90 3.02 8.04
C ARG A 203 -30.89 3.70 8.96
N GLN A 204 -30.92 5.02 9.04
CA GLN A 204 -30.02 5.80 9.91
C GLN A 204 -30.26 5.51 11.41
N SER A 205 -31.52 5.42 11.85
CA SER A 205 -31.87 5.11 13.23
C SER A 205 -31.49 3.68 13.62
N SER A 206 -31.64 2.73 12.69
CA SER A 206 -31.22 1.33 12.88
C SER A 206 -29.71 1.21 13.11
N LEU A 207 -28.91 2.04 12.43
CA LEU A 207 -27.45 2.06 12.60
C LEU A 207 -27.01 2.77 13.89
N LEU A 208 -27.68 3.83 14.32
CA LEU A 208 -27.31 4.58 15.53
C LEU A 208 -27.71 3.88 16.85
N GLY A 209 -28.54 2.84 16.81
CA GLY A 209 -29.12 2.21 17.99
C GLY A 209 -30.16 3.11 18.67
N PRO A 210 -30.77 2.70 19.79
CA PRO A 210 -31.80 3.48 20.48
C PRO A 210 -31.18 4.69 21.20
N VAL A 211 -30.87 5.74 20.45
CA VAL A 211 -30.51 7.06 20.98
C VAL A 211 -31.71 7.98 20.79
N HIS A 212 -32.41 8.21 21.90
CA HIS A 212 -33.50 9.16 22.14
C HIS A 212 -34.49 9.44 21.00
N SER A 213 -35.71 8.93 21.21
CA SER A 213 -36.98 9.10 20.49
C SER A 213 -37.44 10.56 20.20
N SER A 214 -36.57 11.56 20.36
CA SER A 214 -36.85 12.98 20.11
C SER A 214 -36.66 13.38 18.64
N ASN A 215 -35.96 12.59 17.83
CA ASN A 215 -35.66 12.95 16.44
C ASN A 215 -36.80 12.71 15.42
N VAL A 216 -37.74 11.81 15.71
CA VAL A 216 -38.87 11.57 14.79
C VAL A 216 -39.97 12.63 14.98
N LEU A 217 -40.14 13.13 16.20
CA LEU A 217 -41.14 14.13 16.57
C LEU A 217 -40.86 15.54 16.00
N TRP A 218 -39.59 15.94 15.81
CA TRP A 218 -39.31 17.25 15.19
C TRP A 218 -39.62 17.27 13.70
N PHE A 219 -39.52 16.14 13.00
CA PHE A 219 -39.73 16.05 11.57
C PHE A 219 -41.19 16.41 11.23
N PHE A 220 -42.15 15.81 11.93
CA PHE A 220 -43.57 16.16 11.81
C PHE A 220 -43.85 17.60 12.25
N LYS A 221 -43.17 18.09 13.31
CA LYS A 221 -43.36 19.45 13.79
C LYS A 221 -42.93 20.51 12.76
N LYS A 222 -41.84 20.28 12.02
CA LYS A 222 -41.33 21.21 11.01
C LYS A 222 -42.19 21.26 9.73
N LEU A 223 -42.80 20.14 9.35
CA LEU A 223 -43.80 20.11 8.28
C LEU A 223 -45.11 20.81 8.67
N SER A 224 -45.56 20.68 9.92
CA SER A 224 -46.80 21.32 10.39
C SER A 224 -46.67 22.83 10.62
N THR A 225 -45.49 23.34 10.96
CA THR A 225 -45.28 24.78 11.23
C THR A 225 -45.25 25.65 9.97
N SER A 226 -45.24 25.07 8.76
CA SER A 226 -45.31 25.85 7.52
C SER A 226 -46.72 26.38 7.20
N ASN A 227 -47.77 25.92 7.89
CA ASN A 227 -49.15 26.28 7.60
C ASN A 227 -49.80 27.25 8.60
N SER A 228 -49.06 27.81 9.59
CA SER A 228 -49.68 28.63 10.65
C SER A 228 -49.20 30.09 10.74
N SER A 229 -48.69 30.67 9.65
CA SER A 229 -48.29 32.09 9.64
C SER A 229 -49.12 32.93 8.68
N LYS A 230 -50.31 33.34 9.17
CA LYS A 230 -50.97 34.68 9.08
C LYS A 230 -52.44 34.53 9.53
N PRO A 231 -53.11 35.54 10.11
CA PRO A 231 -52.91 36.98 9.87
C PRO A 231 -52.90 37.90 11.11
N ASN A 232 -52.22 39.04 10.99
CA ASN A 232 -52.73 40.39 11.22
C ASN A 232 -51.84 41.38 10.47
#